data_AF-A0A448ZKN4-F1
#
_entry.id   AF-A0A448ZKN4-F1
#
_cell.length_a   1.000
_cell.length_b   1.000
_cell.length_c   1.000
_cell.angle_alpha   90.00
_cell.angle_beta   90.00
_cell.angle_gamma   90.00
#
_symmetry.space_group_name_H-M   'P 1'
#
loop_
_entity.id
_entity.type
_entity.pdbx_description
1 polymer ?
#
loop_
_entity_poly.entity_id
_entity_poly.type
_entity_poly.pdbx_seq_one_letter_code
_entity_poly.pdbx_strand_id
1 'polypeptide(L)'
;MKSFLSLFLVVAVTLFTTRPTLVVADEVTEKECENPDVAADAPPKVEEDPNCPSRELVIRCAGIHLDANKNGKLDRSELQGAIDQLPWYARGILQILGSVDKMMKKCDMDGDDAISMDYDMIHNADQCLASCFKRKAFKSSFFPDCE
;
A
#
# COMPACT_ATOMS: atom_id res chain seq x y z
N MET A 1 -19.28 -58.86 -30.18
CA MET A 1 -20.34 -59.50 -29.37
C MET A 1 -21.32 -58.41 -28.98
N LYS A 2 -22.60 -58.57 -29.35
CA LYS A 2 -23.72 -57.69 -29.00
C LYS A 2 -24.50 -58.35 -27.86
N SER A 3 -24.94 -57.57 -26.88
CA SER A 3 -26.15 -57.71 -26.04
C SER A 3 -25.90 -56.98 -24.71
N PHE A 4 -26.55 -55.86 -24.41
CA PHE A 4 -27.97 -55.61 -24.08
C PHE A 4 -28.34 -55.99 -22.65
N LEU A 5 -28.98 -55.00 -21.98
CA LEU A 5 -29.91 -55.14 -20.85
C LEU A 5 -29.26 -55.67 -19.56
N SER A 6 -29.58 -55.21 -18.35
CA SER A 6 -30.76 -54.51 -17.86
C SER A 6 -30.41 -53.98 -16.46
N LEU A 7 -31.15 -52.98 -16.00
CA LEU A 7 -31.93 -53.04 -14.77
C LEU A 7 -31.88 -51.70 -14.02
N PHE A 8 -32.98 -50.97 -14.18
CA PHE A 8 -33.42 -49.92 -13.29
C PHE A 8 -33.42 -50.41 -11.84
N LEU A 9 -32.80 -49.67 -10.93
CA LEU A 9 -33.19 -49.69 -9.53
C LEU A 9 -33.41 -48.24 -9.09
N VAL A 10 -34.69 -47.87 -9.11
CA VAL A 10 -35.22 -46.72 -8.39
C VAL A 10 -35.16 -47.09 -6.91
N VAL A 11 -34.36 -46.36 -6.11
CA VAL A 11 -34.42 -46.43 -4.65
C VAL A 11 -34.70 -45.05 -4.10
N ALA A 12 -35.65 -45.07 -3.16
CA ALA A 12 -36.44 -43.98 -2.67
C ALA A 12 -35.66 -42.95 -1.86
N VAL A 13 -36.22 -41.75 -1.89
CA VAL A 13 -35.98 -40.60 -1.01
C VAL A 13 -35.88 -41.02 0.46
N THR A 14 -34.74 -40.76 1.08
CA THR A 14 -34.63 -40.56 2.52
C THR A 14 -34.10 -39.16 2.78
N LEU A 15 -35.02 -38.27 3.18
CA LEU A 15 -34.74 -36.96 3.75
C LEU A 15 -33.92 -37.13 5.04
N PHE A 16 -32.60 -37.01 4.94
CA PHE A 16 -31.74 -36.75 6.10
C PHE A 16 -31.52 -35.24 6.21
N THR A 17 -32.29 -34.61 7.09
CA THR A 17 -32.08 -33.26 7.59
C THR A 17 -30.83 -33.24 8.49
N THR A 18 -29.65 -33.19 7.87
CA THR A 18 -28.40 -32.90 8.59
C THR A 18 -28.03 -31.45 8.32
N ARG A 19 -28.11 -30.64 9.38
CA ARG A 19 -27.69 -29.23 9.37
C ARG A 19 -26.16 -29.17 9.24
N PRO A 20 -25.59 -28.54 8.20
CA PRO A 20 -24.21 -28.10 8.28
C PRO A 20 -24.14 -26.91 9.24
N THR A 21 -23.48 -27.13 10.37
CA THR A 21 -22.89 -26.08 11.20
C THR A 21 -21.41 -26.03 10.82
N LEU A 22 -20.81 -24.84 10.85
CA LEU A 22 -19.43 -24.51 10.43
C LEU A 22 -19.23 -24.44 8.91
N VAL A 23 -18.61 -23.41 8.35
CA VAL A 23 -17.62 -22.46 8.87
C VAL A 23 -18.01 -21.07 8.35
N VAL A 24 -17.99 -20.07 9.24
CA VAL A 24 -18.06 -18.66 8.87
C VAL A 24 -16.97 -18.45 7.82
N ALA A 25 -17.38 -18.06 6.61
CA ALA A 25 -16.47 -17.47 5.66
C ALA A 25 -15.75 -16.35 6.42
N ASP A 26 -14.43 -16.49 6.57
CA ASP A 26 -13.58 -15.34 6.80
C ASP A 26 -13.71 -14.51 5.53
N GLU A 27 -14.77 -13.70 5.53
CA GLU A 27 -14.91 -12.54 4.70
C GLU A 27 -13.66 -11.72 5.04
N VAL A 28 -12.64 -11.86 4.20
CA VAL A 28 -11.53 -10.91 4.12
C VAL A 28 -12.19 -9.62 3.68
N THR A 29 -12.78 -8.96 4.67
CA THR A 29 -13.04 -7.54 4.68
C THR A 29 -11.67 -6.95 4.42
N GLU A 30 -11.50 -6.49 3.18
CA GLU A 30 -10.50 -5.50 2.85
C GLU A 30 -10.72 -4.36 3.84
N LYS A 31 -10.05 -4.43 4.99
CA LYS A 31 -9.77 -3.28 5.84
C LYS A 31 -8.79 -2.44 5.05
N GLU A 32 -9.32 -1.83 4.00
CA GLU A 32 -8.98 -0.49 3.61
C GLU A 32 -8.91 0.29 4.92
N CYS A 33 -7.70 0.66 5.31
CA CYS A 33 -7.47 1.41 6.52
C CYS A 33 -8.19 2.75 6.32
N GLU A 34 -9.46 2.80 6.75
CA GLU A 34 -10.23 4.02 6.88
C GLU A 34 -9.35 5.03 7.57
N ASN A 35 -9.01 6.07 6.82
CA ASN A 35 -8.35 7.25 7.30
C ASN A 35 -9.38 7.95 8.21
N PRO A 36 -9.23 7.94 9.54
CA PRO A 36 -10.29 8.41 10.42
C PRO A 36 -10.23 9.93 10.54
N ASP A 37 -10.27 10.68 9.44
CA ASP A 37 -10.21 12.14 9.47
C ASP A 37 -10.88 12.75 8.23
N VAL A 38 -12.21 12.74 8.20
CA VAL A 38 -12.98 13.75 7.46
C VAL A 38 -14.13 14.23 8.34
N ALA A 39 -13.80 15.05 9.34
CA ALA A 39 -14.72 16.02 9.90
C ALA A 39 -14.30 17.40 9.38
N ALA A 40 -15.17 18.00 8.58
CA ALA A 40 -15.01 19.36 8.08
C ALA A 40 -15.15 20.36 9.23
N ASP A 41 -14.05 21.02 9.62
CA ASP A 41 -14.01 22.43 10.03
C ASP A 41 -12.58 22.86 10.42
N ALA A 42 -12.06 23.87 9.71
CA ALA A 42 -10.77 24.57 9.90
C ALA A 42 -9.47 23.70 9.86
N PRO A 43 -8.38 24.16 9.18
CA PRO A 43 -7.11 23.45 9.26
C PRO A 43 -6.62 23.47 10.72
N PRO A 44 -6.50 22.33 11.41
CA PRO A 44 -5.90 22.33 12.72
C PRO A 44 -4.46 22.83 12.53
N LYS A 45 -4.03 23.79 13.36
CA LYS A 45 -2.61 24.06 13.51
C LYS A 45 -2.00 22.75 13.99
N VAL A 46 -1.35 22.04 13.08
CA VAL A 46 -0.63 20.80 13.37
C VAL A 46 0.46 21.21 14.36
N GLU A 47 0.28 20.87 15.63
CA GLU A 47 1.41 20.83 16.55
C GLU A 47 2.42 19.88 15.91
N GLU A 48 3.52 20.42 15.41
CA GLU A 48 4.55 19.63 14.76
C GLU A 48 5.13 18.67 15.81
N ASP A 49 4.71 17.41 15.76
CA ASP A 49 5.31 16.34 16.56
C ASP A 49 6.82 16.36 16.28
N PRO A 50 7.67 16.65 17.28
CA PRO A 50 9.11 16.74 17.10
C PRO A 50 9.75 15.45 16.55
N ASN A 51 9.03 14.33 16.66
CA ASN A 51 9.47 13.03 16.13
C ASN A 51 8.94 12.75 14.72
N CYS A 52 8.22 13.70 14.13
CA CYS A 52 7.73 13.60 12.77
C CYS A 52 8.77 14.13 11.80
N PRO A 53 9.27 13.32 10.85
CA PRO A 53 10.14 13.86 9.83
C PRO A 53 9.37 14.87 8.97
N SER A 54 9.97 16.05 8.82
CA SER A 54 9.45 17.08 7.93
C SER A 54 9.46 16.59 6.49
N ARG A 55 8.61 17.19 5.65
CA ARG A 55 8.55 16.82 4.25
C ARG A 55 9.84 17.18 3.53
N GLU A 56 10.41 18.35 3.85
CA GLU A 56 11.69 18.82 3.32
C GLU A 56 12.82 17.84 3.67
N LEU A 57 12.83 17.28 4.88
CA LEU A 57 13.78 16.25 5.26
C LEU A 57 13.61 14.99 4.40
N VAL A 58 12.36 14.52 4.25
CA VAL A 58 12.07 13.33 3.42
C VAL A 58 12.49 13.54 1.97
N ILE A 59 12.17 14.70 1.39
CA ILE A 59 12.54 15.07 0.02
C ILE A 59 14.07 15.05 -0.12
N ARG A 60 14.78 15.75 0.77
CA ARG A 60 16.25 15.83 0.75
C ARG A 60 16.88 14.44 0.86
N CYS A 61 16.45 13.63 1.82
CA CYS A 61 16.98 12.29 2.04
C CYS A 61 16.67 11.36 0.86
N ALA A 62 15.47 11.45 0.28
CA ALA A 62 15.12 10.68 -0.91
C ALA A 62 16.02 11.03 -2.10
N GLY A 63 16.31 12.32 -2.33
CA GLY A 63 17.26 12.77 -3.35
C GLY A 63 18.70 12.30 -3.11
N ILE A 64 19.11 12.12 -1.85
CA ILE A 64 20.45 11.61 -1.52
C ILE A 64 20.53 10.10 -1.75
N HIS A 65 19.55 9.35 -1.24
CA HIS A 65 19.63 7.89 -1.10
C HIS A 65 18.93 7.10 -2.20
N LEU A 66 17.90 7.66 -2.83
CA LEU A 66 17.04 6.93 -3.76
C LEU A 66 17.13 7.43 -5.20
N ASP A 67 17.29 8.74 -5.42
CA ASP A 67 17.59 9.32 -6.74
C ASP A 67 19.03 8.94 -7.11
N ALA A 68 19.18 7.84 -7.85
CA ALA A 68 20.48 7.26 -8.20
C ALA A 68 21.10 7.98 -9.39
N ASN A 69 20.28 8.42 -10.35
CA ASN A 69 20.74 9.13 -11.54
C ASN A 69 20.92 10.64 -11.33
N LYS A 70 20.53 11.17 -10.16
CA LYS A 70 20.64 12.58 -9.75
C LYS A 70 19.87 13.52 -10.67
N ASN A 71 18.71 13.09 -11.16
CA ASN A 71 17.84 13.90 -12.01
C ASN A 71 16.88 14.81 -11.21
N GLY A 72 16.91 14.74 -9.88
CA GLY A 72 16.02 15.54 -9.01
C GLY A 72 14.61 14.96 -8.90
N LYS A 73 14.40 13.74 -9.40
CA LYS A 73 13.15 12.99 -9.34
C LYS A 73 13.44 11.60 -8.81
N LEU A 74 12.37 10.88 -8.47
CA LEU A 74 12.40 9.48 -8.10
C LEU A 74 11.73 8.70 -9.23
N ASP A 75 12.53 8.11 -10.10
CA ASP A 75 12.00 7.33 -11.21
C ASP A 75 11.33 6.05 -10.67
N ARG A 76 10.33 5.51 -11.40
CA ARG A 76 9.71 4.22 -11.05
C ARG A 76 10.72 3.12 -10.77
N SER A 77 11.76 3.05 -11.61
CA SER A 77 12.79 2.01 -11.50
C SER A 77 13.65 2.17 -10.24
N GLU A 78 13.91 3.41 -9.82
CA GLU A 78 14.67 3.71 -8.59
C GLU A 78 13.85 3.36 -7.36
N LEU A 79 12.57 3.73 -7.35
CA LEU A 79 11.66 3.39 -6.26
C LEU A 79 11.44 1.87 -6.14
N GLN A 80 11.26 1.18 -7.27
CA GLN A 80 11.16 -0.28 -7.29
C GLN A 80 12.45 -0.95 -6.84
N GLY A 81 13.60 -0.47 -7.33
CA GLY A 81 14.92 -0.97 -6.92
C GLY A 81 15.14 -0.82 -5.41
N ALA A 82 14.74 0.31 -4.83
CA ALA A 82 14.82 0.54 -3.40
C ALA A 82 13.95 -0.45 -2.60
N ILE A 83 12.72 -0.71 -3.04
CA ILE A 83 11.82 -1.68 -2.41
C ILE A 83 12.36 -3.11 -2.53
N ASP A 84 12.93 -3.47 -3.68
CA ASP A 84 13.46 -4.80 -3.91
C ASP A 84 14.68 -5.09 -3.03
N GLN A 85 15.49 -4.07 -2.75
CA GLN A 85 16.64 -4.12 -1.84
C GLN A 85 16.25 -4.21 -0.37
N LEU A 86 15.00 -3.90 -0.01
CA LEU A 86 14.56 -4.07 1.37
C LEU A 86 14.66 -5.55 1.77
N PRO A 87 15.20 -5.84 2.97
CA PRO A 87 15.20 -7.19 3.48
C PRO A 87 13.74 -7.67 3.62
N TRP A 88 13.53 -8.97 3.42
CA TRP A 88 12.18 -9.56 3.34
C TRP A 88 11.26 -9.20 4.53
N TYR A 89 11.84 -9.05 5.74
CA TYR A 89 11.10 -8.70 6.95
C TYR A 89 10.67 -7.21 6.99
N ALA A 90 11.38 -6.33 6.26
CA ALA A 90 11.06 -4.91 6.18
C ALA A 90 10.01 -4.61 5.09
N ARG A 91 9.73 -5.56 4.18
CA ARG A 91 8.72 -5.39 3.11
C ARG A 91 7.29 -5.22 3.61
N GLY A 92 7.02 -5.46 4.90
CA GLY A 92 5.76 -5.11 5.54
C GLY A 92 5.40 -3.62 5.40
N ILE A 93 6.41 -2.74 5.18
CA ILE A 93 6.20 -1.32 4.89
C ILE A 93 5.26 -1.06 3.71
N LEU A 94 5.18 -1.97 2.74
CA LEU A 94 4.31 -1.86 1.57
C LEU A 94 2.82 -1.92 1.93
N GLN A 95 2.46 -2.43 3.10
CA GLN A 95 1.09 -2.34 3.62
C GLN A 95 0.73 -0.90 4.00
N ILE A 96 1.71 -0.09 4.38
CA ILE A 96 1.55 1.31 4.80
C ILE A 96 1.64 2.26 3.60
N LEU A 97 2.68 2.07 2.78
CA LEU A 97 2.99 2.96 1.66
C LEU A 97 2.24 2.58 0.38
N GLY A 98 1.87 1.30 0.23
CA GLY A 98 1.39 0.72 -1.02
C GLY A 98 2.53 0.16 -1.88
N SER A 99 2.16 -0.48 -2.99
CA SER A 99 3.10 -0.84 -4.06
C SER A 99 3.64 0.41 -4.76
N VAL A 100 4.70 0.25 -5.56
CA VAL A 100 5.22 1.32 -6.43
C VAL A 100 4.11 1.94 -7.28
N ASP A 101 3.23 1.12 -7.87
CA ASP A 101 2.09 1.64 -8.65
C ASP A 101 1.17 2.54 -7.84
N LYS A 102 0.87 2.15 -6.59
CA LYS A 102 0.03 2.95 -5.69
C LYS A 102 0.74 4.23 -5.26
N MET A 103 2.06 4.18 -5.07
CA MET A 103 2.86 5.37 -4.76
C MET A 103 2.89 6.32 -5.96
N MET A 104 3.22 5.85 -7.15
CA MET A 104 3.21 6.65 -8.38
C MET A 104 1.84 7.30 -8.59
N LYS A 105 0.76 6.50 -8.61
CA LYS A 105 -0.60 7.04 -8.76
C LYS A 105 -0.97 8.14 -7.76
N LYS A 106 -0.40 8.11 -6.55
CA LYS A 106 -0.72 9.06 -5.47
C LYS A 106 0.25 10.22 -5.36
N CYS A 107 1.47 10.08 -5.85
CA CYS A 107 2.55 11.04 -5.65
C CYS A 107 2.93 11.75 -6.93
N ASP A 108 3.07 11.02 -8.04
CA ASP A 108 3.31 11.58 -9.37
C ASP A 108 2.08 12.37 -9.83
N MET A 109 2.16 13.69 -9.69
CA MET A 109 1.05 14.63 -9.90
C MET A 109 0.94 15.05 -11.36
N ASP A 110 2.07 15.13 -12.07
CA ASP A 110 2.11 15.50 -13.49
C ASP A 110 2.00 14.29 -14.43
N GLY A 111 2.15 13.07 -13.90
CA GLY A 111 1.94 11.81 -14.61
C GLY A 111 3.10 11.41 -15.50
N ASP A 112 4.33 11.83 -15.18
CA ASP A 112 5.52 11.58 -15.99
C ASP A 112 6.27 10.28 -15.65
N ASP A 113 5.68 9.45 -14.78
CA ASP A 113 6.24 8.18 -14.26
C ASP A 113 7.48 8.35 -13.35
N ALA A 114 7.67 9.56 -12.83
CA ALA A 114 8.62 9.87 -11.78
C ALA A 114 7.96 10.75 -10.71
N ILE A 115 8.56 10.78 -9.51
CA ILE A 115 8.13 11.68 -8.44
C ILE A 115 9.17 12.78 -8.31
N SER A 116 8.87 13.95 -8.83
CA SER A 116 9.72 15.13 -8.70
C SER A 116 9.77 15.64 -7.26
N MET A 117 10.98 15.94 -6.81
CA MET A 117 11.25 16.36 -5.44
C MET A 117 10.76 17.77 -5.15
N ASP A 118 10.80 18.65 -6.14
CA ASP A 118 10.49 20.08 -6.06
C ASP A 118 9.08 20.44 -6.53
N TYR A 119 8.41 19.56 -7.28
CA TYR A 119 7.05 19.79 -7.75
C TYR A 119 6.05 18.83 -7.10
N ASP A 120 6.11 17.53 -7.40
CA ASP A 120 5.11 16.54 -6.96
C ASP A 120 4.99 16.45 -5.44
N MET A 121 6.13 16.29 -4.77
CA MET A 121 6.18 16.13 -3.32
C MET A 121 5.61 17.36 -2.58
N ILE A 122 5.68 18.54 -3.18
CA ILE A 122 5.23 19.81 -2.60
C ILE A 122 3.76 20.09 -2.94
N HIS A 123 3.38 19.97 -4.21
CA HIS A 123 2.05 20.33 -4.70
C HIS A 123 0.97 19.28 -4.40
N ASN A 124 1.39 18.09 -3.98
CA ASN A 124 0.53 16.97 -3.64
C ASN A 124 0.74 16.48 -2.19
N ALA A 125 1.07 17.42 -1.28
CA ALA A 125 1.46 17.13 0.10
C ALA A 125 0.35 16.52 0.97
N ASP A 126 -0.91 16.69 0.60
CA ASP A 126 -2.10 16.16 1.27
C ASP A 126 -2.43 14.71 0.88
N GLN A 127 -1.84 14.19 -0.20
CA GLN A 127 -1.98 12.79 -0.63
C GLN A 127 -0.67 12.02 -0.51
N CYS A 128 0.43 12.59 -1.04
CA CYS A 128 1.73 11.95 -1.07
C CYS A 128 2.41 12.01 0.30
N LEU A 129 2.55 10.85 0.94
CA LEU A 129 3.05 10.70 2.30
C LEU A 129 2.38 11.69 3.28
N ALA A 130 1.07 11.89 3.13
CA ALA A 130 0.31 12.94 3.81
C ALA A 130 0.43 12.91 5.34
N SER A 131 0.37 11.71 5.92
CA SER A 131 0.42 11.54 7.37
C SER A 131 1.86 11.40 7.87
N CYS A 132 2.06 11.83 9.12
CA CYS A 132 3.33 11.64 9.81
C CYS A 132 3.79 10.18 9.83
N PHE A 133 2.84 9.27 10.08
CA PHE A 133 3.06 7.83 10.08
C PHE A 133 3.69 7.36 8.77
N LYS A 134 3.16 7.79 7.62
CA LYS A 134 3.71 7.43 6.30
C LYS A 134 5.12 7.98 6.09
N ARG A 135 5.37 9.26 6.43
CA ARG A 135 6.73 9.85 6.31
C ARG A 135 7.75 9.16 7.21
N LYS A 136 7.38 8.86 8.46
CA LYS A 136 8.22 8.14 9.41
C LYS A 136 8.54 6.73 8.91
N ALA A 137 7.54 6.02 8.43
CA ALA A 137 7.68 4.67 7.90
C ALA A 137 8.59 4.67 6.66
N PHE A 138 8.38 5.60 5.72
CA PHE A 138 9.24 5.81 4.55
C PHE A 138 10.70 6.09 4.94
N LYS A 139 10.95 7.11 5.79
CA LYS A 139 12.30 7.42 6.29
C LYS A 139 12.98 6.20 6.92
N SER A 140 12.30 5.56 7.86
CA SER A 140 12.86 4.44 8.63
C SER A 140 13.24 3.24 7.76
N SER A 141 12.57 3.06 6.62
CA SER A 141 12.77 1.91 5.74
C SER A 141 13.90 2.15 4.74
N PHE A 142 13.98 3.36 4.19
CA PHE A 142 14.88 3.65 3.06
C PHE A 142 16.13 4.43 3.45
N PHE A 143 16.08 5.22 4.52
CA PHE A 143 17.18 6.08 4.96
C PHE A 143 17.09 6.38 6.47
N PRO A 144 17.21 5.34 7.33
CA PRO A 144 17.02 5.48 8.77
C PRO A 144 17.95 6.52 9.39
N ASP A 145 19.19 6.59 8.90
CA ASP A 145 20.28 7.43 9.44
C ASP A 145 20.35 8.84 8.84
N CYS A 146 19.40 9.24 7.99
CA CYS A 146 19.40 10.57 7.38
C CYS A 146 18.76 11.61 8.32
N GLU A 147 19.44 12.73 8.55
CA GLU A 147 19.06 13.85 9.44
C GLU A 147 19.10 15.20 8.73
#